data_AF-A0A968XW70-F1
#
_entry.id   AF-A0A968XW70-F1
#
_cell.length_a   1.000
_cell.length_b   1.000
_cell.length_c   1.000
_cell.angle_alpha   90.00
_cell.angle_beta   90.00
_cell.angle_gamma   90.00
#
_symmetry.space_group_name_H-M   'P 1'
#
loop_
_entity.id
_entity.type
_entity.pdbx_description
1 polymer ?
#
loop_
_entity_poly.entity_id
_entity_poly.type
_entity_poly.pdbx_seq_one_letter_code
_entity_poly.pdbx_strand_id
1 'polypeptide(L)'
;GSEHLTRLIREGYVHGLLGGNAIAVHDIEQSMMGTSLGVDMQRGTSVHGGHRHHLKAINTIRRCGSIAQAVEQGILTSGVMYECVKNKVPFSLAGSIRDDGPLPDTKMDLIEAQADYARLIEGADLILMLSTMLHSIGVGNMTPAGVKMVCVDINPAVVTKLSDRGSVESIGVVTDVGLFLSLLVKQLSKLTGQYAQV
;
A
#
# COMPACT_ATOMS: atom_id res chain seq x y z
N GLY A 1 -1.42 0.29 -10.61
CA GLY A 1 -1.72 1.13 -9.43
C GLY A 1 -0.48 1.64 -8.71
N SER A 2 0.56 0.80 -8.51
CA SER A 2 1.75 1.14 -7.69
C SER A 2 2.41 2.48 -8.09
N GLU A 3 2.57 2.77 -9.39
CA GLU A 3 3.16 4.04 -9.84
C GLU A 3 2.41 5.28 -9.35
N HIS A 4 1.08 5.21 -9.26
CA HIS A 4 0.24 6.33 -8.82
C HIS A 4 0.33 6.50 -7.31
N LEU A 5 0.36 5.40 -6.54
CA LEU A 5 0.56 5.45 -5.10
C LEU A 5 1.95 5.96 -4.73
N THR A 6 2.99 5.48 -5.45
CA THR A 6 4.38 5.97 -5.37
C THR A 6 4.41 7.49 -5.54
N ARG A 7 3.69 8.02 -6.54
CA ARG A 7 3.59 9.46 -6.78
C ARG A 7 2.90 10.20 -5.63
N LEU A 8 1.80 9.68 -5.09
CA LEU A 8 1.11 10.29 -3.95
C LEU A 8 2.01 10.39 -2.71
N ILE A 9 2.83 9.36 -2.44
CA ILE A 9 3.82 9.37 -1.36
C ILE A 9 4.88 10.44 -1.61
N ARG A 10 5.46 10.45 -2.82
CA ARG A 10 6.52 11.39 -3.22
C ARG A 10 6.07 12.84 -3.17
N GLU A 11 4.82 13.11 -3.53
CA GLU A 11 4.23 14.45 -3.51
C GLU A 11 3.70 14.87 -2.12
N GLY A 12 3.88 14.04 -1.09
CA GLY A 12 3.57 14.38 0.29
C GLY A 12 2.09 14.25 0.68
N TYR A 13 1.27 13.55 -0.11
CA TYR A 13 -0.14 13.30 0.24
C TYR A 13 -0.31 12.18 1.27
N VAL A 14 0.69 11.30 1.44
CA VAL A 14 0.63 10.13 2.31
C VAL A 14 1.56 10.31 3.51
N HIS A 15 0.98 10.30 4.71
CA HIS A 15 1.70 10.51 5.98
C HIS A 15 1.94 9.22 6.77
N GLY A 16 1.26 8.13 6.38
CA GLY A 16 1.47 6.81 6.94
C GLY A 16 0.93 5.75 5.98
N LEU A 17 1.59 4.58 5.94
CA LEU A 17 1.16 3.46 5.11
C LEU A 17 0.90 2.22 5.98
N LEU A 18 -0.34 1.71 5.92
CA LEU A 18 -0.74 0.49 6.62
C LEU A 18 -0.95 -0.63 5.60
N GLY A 19 -0.27 -1.75 5.79
CA GLY A 19 -0.41 -2.91 4.91
C GLY A 19 0.00 -4.22 5.56
N GLY A 20 0.19 -5.24 4.74
CA GLY A 20 0.73 -6.54 5.17
C GLY A 20 1.96 -6.92 4.36
N ASN A 21 2.51 -8.10 4.64
CA ASN A 21 3.70 -8.61 3.95
C ASN A 21 3.54 -8.61 2.42
N ALA A 22 2.39 -9.08 1.92
CA ALA A 22 2.16 -9.27 0.50
C ALA A 22 2.29 -7.99 -0.35
N ILE A 23 1.72 -6.86 0.09
CA ILE A 23 1.82 -5.60 -0.68
C ILE A 23 3.27 -5.14 -0.78
N ALA A 24 4.04 -5.24 0.30
CA ALA A 24 5.46 -4.88 0.30
C ALA A 24 6.27 -5.83 -0.58
N VAL A 25 6.05 -7.15 -0.48
CA VAL A 25 6.75 -8.13 -1.32
C VAL A 25 6.48 -7.90 -2.81
N HIS A 26 5.23 -7.69 -3.22
CA HIS A 26 4.89 -7.50 -4.63
C HIS A 26 5.34 -6.16 -5.19
N ASP A 27 5.34 -5.09 -4.38
CA ASP A 27 5.94 -3.82 -4.77
C ASP A 27 7.46 -3.97 -5.02
N ILE A 28 8.15 -4.67 -4.12
CA ILE A 28 9.59 -4.94 -4.23
C ILE A 28 9.88 -5.88 -5.41
N GLU A 29 9.08 -6.92 -5.62
CA GLU A 29 9.14 -7.81 -6.78
C GLU A 29 9.02 -7.00 -8.08
N GLN A 30 8.04 -6.10 -8.14
CA GLN A 30 7.81 -5.23 -9.29
C GLN A 30 9.00 -4.31 -9.53
N SER A 31 9.56 -3.69 -8.48
CA SER A 31 10.74 -2.82 -8.62
C SER A 31 11.98 -3.58 -9.07
N MET A 32 12.18 -4.82 -8.62
CA MET A 32 13.40 -5.58 -8.90
C MET A 32 13.34 -6.35 -10.22
N MET A 33 12.17 -6.81 -10.63
CA MET A 33 12.01 -7.77 -11.73
C MET A 33 10.95 -7.39 -12.75
N GLY A 34 10.21 -6.29 -12.54
CA GLY A 34 9.13 -5.87 -13.42
C GLY A 34 7.89 -6.76 -13.37
N THR A 35 7.79 -7.67 -12.39
CA THR A 35 6.68 -8.62 -12.26
C THR A 35 5.96 -8.50 -10.92
N SER A 36 4.71 -8.95 -10.89
CA SER A 36 3.98 -9.23 -9.65
C SER A 36 3.37 -10.63 -9.75
N LEU A 37 3.70 -11.52 -8.81
CA LEU A 37 3.35 -12.96 -8.89
C LEU A 37 3.79 -13.60 -10.22
N GLY A 38 4.92 -13.14 -10.78
CA GLY A 38 5.41 -13.63 -12.07
C GLY A 38 4.63 -13.17 -13.30
N VAL A 39 3.70 -12.22 -13.17
CA VAL A 39 3.04 -11.55 -14.30
C VAL A 39 3.82 -10.28 -14.63
N ASP A 40 4.19 -10.11 -15.90
CA ASP A 40 4.82 -8.90 -16.41
C ASP A 40 3.85 -7.72 -16.34
N MET A 41 4.25 -6.65 -15.65
CA MET A 41 3.37 -5.51 -15.37
C MET A 41 3.11 -4.60 -16.58
N GLN A 42 3.95 -4.67 -17.62
CA GLN A 42 3.75 -3.91 -18.86
C GLN A 42 2.88 -4.67 -19.85
N ARG A 43 3.04 -5.99 -19.92
CA ARG A 43 2.37 -6.85 -20.92
C ARG A 43 1.11 -7.52 -20.40
N GLY A 44 0.93 -7.62 -19.08
CA GLY A 44 -0.18 -8.33 -18.45
C GLY A 44 -0.15 -9.86 -18.65
N THR A 45 1.02 -10.41 -19.01
CA THR A 45 1.21 -11.83 -19.34
C THR A 45 2.16 -12.50 -18.37
N SER A 46 1.96 -13.79 -18.10
CA SER A 46 2.87 -14.57 -17.24
C SER A 46 4.26 -14.72 -17.86
N VAL A 47 5.28 -14.66 -17.01
CA VAL A 47 6.69 -14.87 -17.36
C VAL A 47 7.11 -16.29 -16.97
N HIS A 48 7.86 -16.97 -17.83
CA HIS A 48 8.40 -18.29 -17.51
C HIS A 48 9.28 -18.25 -16.26
N GLY A 49 8.98 -19.09 -15.26
CA GLY A 49 9.68 -19.10 -13.97
C GLY A 49 9.30 -17.96 -13.00
N GLY A 50 8.34 -17.11 -13.36
CA GLY A 50 7.94 -15.93 -12.59
C GLY A 50 7.43 -16.22 -11.18
N HIS A 51 6.91 -17.44 -10.94
CA HIS A 51 6.50 -17.88 -9.60
C HIS A 51 7.63 -17.85 -8.55
N ARG A 52 8.90 -17.74 -8.97
CA ARG A 52 10.07 -17.63 -8.07
C ARG A 52 10.45 -16.20 -7.72
N HIS A 53 9.91 -15.21 -8.42
CA HIS A 53 10.34 -13.82 -8.33
C HIS A 53 10.08 -13.24 -6.94
N HIS A 54 8.86 -13.42 -6.39
CA HIS A 54 8.52 -12.95 -5.04
C HIS A 54 9.41 -13.61 -3.96
N LEU A 55 9.72 -14.91 -4.05
CA LEU A 55 10.65 -15.56 -3.11
C LEU A 55 12.07 -15.00 -3.19
N LYS A 56 12.54 -14.64 -4.39
CA LYS A 56 13.83 -13.99 -4.57
C LYS A 56 13.81 -12.56 -4.02
N ALA A 57 12.71 -11.81 -4.17
CA ALA A 57 12.53 -10.51 -3.53
C ALA A 57 12.60 -10.64 -1.99
N ILE A 58 11.83 -11.55 -1.40
CA ILE A 58 11.85 -11.85 0.04
C ILE A 58 13.27 -12.16 0.53
N ASN A 59 13.94 -13.12 -0.12
CA ASN A 59 15.30 -13.53 0.26
C ASN A 59 16.32 -12.39 0.14
N THR A 60 16.14 -11.49 -0.83
CA THR A 60 17.01 -10.33 -1.02
C THR A 60 16.85 -9.36 0.14
N ILE A 61 15.62 -8.98 0.49
CA ILE A 61 15.36 -8.07 1.61
C ILE A 61 15.81 -8.67 2.95
N ARG A 62 15.53 -9.95 3.19
CA ARG A 62 16.01 -10.66 4.39
C ARG A 62 17.53 -10.65 4.50
N ARG A 63 18.25 -10.77 3.38
CA ARG A 63 19.72 -10.67 3.35
C ARG A 63 20.22 -9.26 3.63
N CYS A 64 19.48 -8.23 3.20
CA CYS A 64 19.79 -6.84 3.50
C CYS A 64 19.54 -6.51 4.98
N GLY A 65 18.58 -7.20 5.62
CA GLY A 65 18.20 -7.07 7.03
C GLY A 65 16.91 -6.27 7.25
N SER A 66 16.54 -5.38 6.33
CA SER A 66 15.27 -4.64 6.32
C SER A 66 15.03 -3.98 4.95
N ILE A 67 13.81 -3.50 4.72
CA ILE A 67 13.48 -2.68 3.54
C ILE A 67 14.35 -1.41 3.52
N ALA A 68 14.52 -0.74 4.67
CA ALA A 68 15.33 0.47 4.77
C ALA A 68 16.80 0.23 4.38
N GLN A 69 17.40 -0.85 4.87
CA GLN A 69 18.77 -1.24 4.49
C GLN A 69 18.90 -1.60 3.02
N ALA A 70 17.88 -2.24 2.41
CA ALA A 70 17.88 -2.52 0.98
C ALA A 70 17.87 -1.23 0.14
N VAL A 71 17.18 -0.18 0.60
CA VAL A 71 17.19 1.15 -0.05
C VAL A 71 18.55 1.82 0.13
N GLU A 72 19.11 1.80 1.34
CA GLU A 72 20.42 2.39 1.64
C GLU A 72 21.55 1.74 0.83
N GLN A 73 21.51 0.42 0.66
CA GLN A 73 22.47 -0.34 -0.17
C GLN A 73 22.25 -0.16 -1.68
N GLY A 74 21.22 0.57 -2.11
CA GLY A 74 20.89 0.76 -3.53
C GLY A 74 20.34 -0.49 -4.22
N ILE A 75 19.89 -1.48 -3.45
CA ILE A 75 19.30 -2.74 -3.95
C ILE A 75 17.83 -2.52 -4.31
N LEU A 76 17.10 -1.76 -3.50
CA LEU A 76 15.74 -1.30 -3.79
C LEU A 76 15.80 0.17 -4.22
N THR A 77 15.44 0.46 -5.48
CA THR A 77 15.67 1.77 -6.10
C THR A 77 14.39 2.49 -6.54
N SER A 78 13.23 1.84 -6.46
CA SER A 78 11.93 2.41 -6.83
C SER A 78 10.78 1.66 -6.14
N GLY A 79 9.54 2.14 -6.33
CA GLY A 79 8.33 1.53 -5.78
C GLY A 79 7.80 2.24 -4.52
N VAL A 80 6.65 1.78 -4.04
CA VAL A 80 5.94 2.29 -2.86
C VAL A 80 6.84 2.24 -1.63
N MET A 81 7.47 1.10 -1.36
CA MET A 81 8.29 0.91 -0.16
C MET A 81 9.57 1.77 -0.22
N TYR A 82 10.15 1.95 -1.41
CA TYR A 82 11.27 2.86 -1.62
C TYR A 82 10.90 4.31 -1.30
N GLU A 83 9.77 4.79 -1.81
CA GLU A 83 9.32 6.17 -1.54
C GLU A 83 8.97 6.37 -0.06
N CYS A 84 8.42 5.35 0.61
CA CYS A 84 8.20 5.44 2.06
C CYS A 84 9.52 5.67 2.81
N VAL A 85 10.58 4.92 2.49
CA VAL A 85 11.89 5.09 3.13
C VAL A 85 12.49 6.46 2.78
N LYS A 86 12.51 6.84 1.50
CA LYS A 86 13.14 8.09 1.05
C LYS A 86 12.46 9.34 1.59
N ASN A 87 11.13 9.34 1.69
CA ASN A 87 10.35 10.47 2.17
C ASN A 87 10.02 10.36 3.67
N LYS A 88 10.59 9.37 4.39
CA LYS A 88 10.38 9.14 5.82
C LYS A 88 8.90 8.98 6.19
N VAL A 89 8.12 8.39 5.29
CA VAL A 89 6.72 8.04 5.56
C VAL A 89 6.72 6.74 6.38
N PRO A 90 6.28 6.77 7.65
CA PRO A 90 6.24 5.59 8.46
C PRO A 90 5.24 4.57 7.90
N PHE A 91 5.58 3.29 7.99
CA PHE A 91 4.71 2.22 7.54
C PHE A 91 4.64 1.09 8.57
N SER A 92 3.53 0.35 8.55
CA SER A 92 3.34 -0.84 9.38
C SER A 92 2.85 -2.00 8.53
N LEU A 93 3.61 -3.09 8.56
CA LEU A 93 3.30 -4.35 7.87
C LEU A 93 2.80 -5.36 8.90
N ALA A 94 1.49 -5.50 9.03
CA ALA A 94 0.89 -6.49 9.91
C ALA A 94 0.99 -7.88 9.26
N GLY A 95 1.47 -8.86 10.03
CA GLY A 95 1.59 -10.24 9.61
C GLY A 95 0.25 -10.92 9.39
N SER A 96 0.27 -12.03 8.66
CA SER A 96 -0.89 -12.86 8.38
C SER A 96 -0.50 -14.33 8.28
N ILE A 97 -1.46 -15.22 8.52
CA ILE A 97 -1.28 -16.68 8.41
C ILE A 97 -0.87 -17.17 7.01
N ARG A 98 -0.95 -16.31 5.99
CA ARG A 98 -0.62 -16.63 4.58
C ARG A 98 0.74 -16.10 4.14
N ASP A 99 1.51 -15.48 5.03
CA ASP A 99 2.71 -14.76 4.63
C ASP A 99 3.86 -15.71 4.26
N ASP A 100 4.40 -15.54 3.05
CA ASP A 100 5.67 -16.12 2.64
C ASP A 100 6.85 -15.29 3.19
N GLY A 101 7.86 -15.95 3.76
CA GLY A 101 9.04 -15.31 4.32
C GLY A 101 9.00 -15.26 5.85
N PRO A 102 8.45 -14.21 6.48
CA PRO A 102 8.06 -12.91 5.92
C PRO A 102 9.28 -11.97 5.72
N LEU A 103 9.04 -10.74 5.25
CA LEU A 103 10.02 -9.67 5.31
C LEU A 103 10.41 -9.36 6.78
N PRO A 104 11.65 -8.92 7.07
CA PRO A 104 12.06 -8.56 8.42
C PRO A 104 11.20 -7.46 9.06
N ASP A 105 10.65 -6.57 8.25
CA ASP A 105 9.81 -5.44 8.67
C ASP A 105 8.36 -5.86 9.04
N THR A 106 7.96 -7.10 8.75
CA THR A 106 6.61 -7.61 9.04
C THR A 106 6.46 -7.97 10.51
N LYS A 107 5.47 -7.36 11.17
CA LYS A 107 5.11 -7.62 12.57
C LYS A 107 4.25 -8.87 12.69
N MET A 108 4.84 -9.96 13.18
CA MET A 108 4.15 -11.24 13.37
C MET A 108 3.42 -11.33 14.71
N ASP A 109 3.78 -10.51 15.70
CA ASP A 109 2.94 -10.28 16.86
C ASP A 109 1.80 -9.33 16.47
N LEU A 110 0.57 -9.85 16.46
CA LEU A 110 -0.60 -9.09 16.02
C LEU A 110 -1.08 -8.07 17.06
N ILE A 111 -0.73 -8.24 18.34
CA ILE A 111 -1.01 -7.24 19.37
C ILE A 111 -0.11 -6.03 19.14
N GLU A 112 1.18 -6.26 18.87
CA GLU A 112 2.11 -5.20 18.48
C GLU A 112 1.71 -4.54 17.15
N ALA A 113 1.31 -5.34 16.16
CA ALA A 113 0.86 -4.82 14.87
C ALA A 113 -0.37 -3.91 15.01
N GLN A 114 -1.34 -4.31 15.84
CA GLN A 114 -2.54 -3.51 16.10
C GLN A 114 -2.20 -2.21 16.85
N ALA A 115 -1.33 -2.27 17.86
CA ALA A 115 -0.87 -1.09 18.58
C ALA A 115 -0.13 -0.10 17.66
N ASP A 116 0.72 -0.60 16.76
CA ASP A 116 1.45 0.24 15.81
C ASP A 116 0.53 0.85 14.73
N TYR A 117 -0.49 0.11 14.28
CA TYR A 117 -1.54 0.65 13.43
C TYR A 117 -2.29 1.80 14.12
N ALA A 118 -2.74 1.61 15.36
CA ALA A 118 -3.46 2.63 16.13
C ALA A 118 -2.62 3.90 16.30
N ARG A 119 -1.33 3.74 16.61
CA ARG A 119 -0.37 4.85 16.70
C ARG A 119 -0.23 5.63 15.39
N LEU A 120 -0.23 4.93 14.24
CA LEU A 120 -0.04 5.58 12.94
C LEU A 120 -1.28 6.33 12.42
N ILE A 121 -2.47 6.01 12.92
CA ILE A 121 -3.71 6.71 12.55
C ILE A 121 -4.11 7.81 13.55
N GLU A 122 -3.35 7.97 14.64
CA GLU A 122 -3.60 9.03 15.61
C GLU A 122 -3.46 10.41 14.93
N GLY A 123 -4.52 11.22 15.04
CA GLY A 123 -4.58 12.55 14.40
C GLY A 123 -4.82 12.53 12.88
N ALA A 124 -5.20 11.39 12.29
CA ALA A 124 -5.53 11.34 10.86
C ALA A 124 -6.83 12.08 10.55
N ASP A 125 -6.80 13.02 9.61
CA ASP A 125 -8.02 13.68 9.09
C ASP A 125 -8.75 12.83 8.02
N LEU A 126 -7.99 11.99 7.32
CA LEU A 126 -8.48 11.15 6.22
C LEU A 126 -7.74 9.82 6.16
N ILE A 127 -8.48 8.73 5.96
CA ILE A 127 -7.95 7.40 5.71
C ILE A 127 -8.45 6.89 4.35
N LEU A 128 -7.51 6.60 3.45
CA LEU A 128 -7.78 6.03 2.14
C LEU A 128 -7.54 4.52 2.16
N MET A 129 -8.62 3.75 2.05
CA MET A 129 -8.63 2.28 2.10
C MET A 129 -8.67 1.72 0.67
N LEU A 130 -7.58 1.05 0.27
CA LEU A 130 -7.35 0.61 -1.10
C LEU A 130 -7.36 -0.93 -1.21
N SER A 131 -8.49 -1.49 -1.61
CA SER A 131 -8.68 -2.90 -1.99
C SER A 131 -8.12 -3.92 -0.98
N THR A 132 -8.38 -3.73 0.30
CA THR A 132 -7.84 -4.58 1.37
C THR A 132 -8.85 -4.81 2.49
N MET A 133 -9.79 -5.74 2.29
CA MET A 133 -10.87 -5.99 3.24
C MET A 133 -10.40 -6.16 4.70
N LEU A 134 -9.40 -7.01 4.95
CA LEU A 134 -8.94 -7.32 6.31
C LEU A 134 -8.34 -6.07 6.99
N HIS A 135 -7.39 -5.40 6.33
CA HIS A 135 -6.71 -4.25 6.92
C HIS A 135 -7.65 -3.05 7.04
N SER A 136 -8.49 -2.80 6.03
CA SER A 136 -9.49 -1.73 6.07
C SER A 136 -10.49 -1.90 7.21
N ILE A 137 -10.98 -3.13 7.46
CA ILE A 137 -11.87 -3.41 8.59
C ILE A 137 -11.14 -3.21 9.92
N GLY A 138 -9.89 -3.68 10.03
CA GLY A 138 -9.05 -3.47 11.21
C GLY A 138 -8.87 -1.99 11.52
N VAL A 139 -8.47 -1.20 10.52
CA VAL A 139 -8.29 0.26 10.65
C VAL A 139 -9.60 0.94 11.02
N GLY A 140 -10.71 0.60 10.35
CA GLY A 140 -12.03 1.15 10.66
C GLY A 140 -12.50 0.84 12.08
N ASN A 141 -12.08 -0.28 12.71
CA ASN A 141 -12.37 -0.54 14.12
C ASN A 141 -11.59 0.37 15.08
N MET A 142 -10.40 0.83 14.69
CA MET A 142 -9.50 1.63 15.52
C MET A 142 -9.67 3.13 15.31
N THR A 143 -10.45 3.54 14.29
CA THR A 143 -10.60 4.93 13.89
C THR A 143 -11.76 5.60 14.65
N PRO A 144 -11.54 6.75 15.30
CA PRO A 144 -12.62 7.51 15.94
C PRO A 144 -13.55 8.17 14.91
N ALA A 145 -14.74 8.58 15.34
CA ALA A 145 -15.61 9.43 14.53
C ALA A 145 -14.94 10.80 14.27
N GLY A 146 -15.29 11.48 13.17
CA GLY A 146 -14.66 12.73 12.72
C GLY A 146 -13.63 12.53 11.60
N VAL A 147 -13.13 11.30 11.43
CA VAL A 147 -12.11 10.97 10.42
C VAL A 147 -12.80 10.60 9.10
N LYS A 148 -12.42 11.29 8.02
CA LYS A 148 -12.95 10.98 6.68
C LYS A 148 -12.41 9.64 6.21
N MET A 149 -13.31 8.77 5.76
CA MET A 149 -12.92 7.44 5.29
C MET A 149 -13.33 7.27 3.84
N VAL A 150 -12.38 6.92 2.97
CA VAL A 150 -12.66 6.60 1.56
C VAL A 150 -12.29 5.15 1.31
N CYS A 151 -13.28 4.31 1.03
CA CYS A 151 -13.10 2.90 0.73
C CYS A 151 -13.24 2.65 -0.76
N VAL A 152 -12.18 2.10 -1.38
CA VAL A 152 -12.15 1.73 -2.79
C VAL A 152 -11.89 0.23 -2.90
N ASP A 153 -12.85 -0.51 -3.42
CA ASP A 153 -12.71 -1.95 -3.68
C ASP A 153 -13.55 -2.32 -4.90
N ILE A 154 -13.11 -3.32 -5.67
CA ILE A 154 -13.89 -3.82 -6.81
C ILE A 154 -15.08 -4.66 -6.34
N ASN A 155 -14.99 -5.23 -5.14
CA ASN A 155 -16.04 -6.04 -4.55
C ASN A 155 -17.00 -5.17 -3.74
N PRO A 156 -18.27 -5.03 -4.15
CA PRO A 156 -19.26 -4.21 -3.45
C PRO A 156 -19.49 -4.67 -2.00
N ALA A 157 -19.34 -5.96 -1.69
CA ALA A 157 -19.55 -6.46 -0.33
C ALA A 157 -18.53 -5.88 0.67
N VAL A 158 -17.28 -5.66 0.24
CA VAL A 158 -16.25 -5.02 1.08
C VAL A 158 -16.61 -3.57 1.34
N VAL A 159 -17.03 -2.85 0.30
CA VAL A 159 -17.45 -1.44 0.39
C VAL A 159 -18.66 -1.28 1.30
N THR A 160 -19.69 -2.13 1.16
CA THR A 160 -20.86 -2.14 2.06
C THR A 160 -20.45 -2.36 3.50
N LYS A 161 -19.60 -3.35 3.79
CA LYS A 161 -19.15 -3.63 5.16
C LYS A 161 -18.40 -2.48 5.82
N LEU A 162 -17.71 -1.65 5.05
CA LEU A 162 -16.97 -0.50 5.56
C LEU A 162 -17.84 0.76 5.63
N SER A 163 -18.79 0.92 4.70
CA SER A 163 -19.74 2.04 4.68
C SER A 163 -20.82 1.92 5.75
N ASP A 164 -21.19 0.70 6.14
CA ASP A 164 -22.21 0.42 7.16
C ASP A 164 -21.76 0.74 8.58
N ARG A 165 -20.50 1.18 8.78
CA ARG A 165 -19.95 1.50 10.11
C ARG A 165 -20.37 2.88 10.65
N GLY A 166 -21.45 3.44 10.11
CA GLY A 166 -22.25 4.47 10.78
C GLY A 166 -21.65 5.88 10.77
N SER A 167 -20.54 6.11 10.08
CA SER A 167 -19.98 7.44 9.89
C SER A 167 -20.64 8.14 8.70
N VAL A 168 -21.28 9.29 8.93
CA VAL A 168 -21.67 10.25 7.88
C VAL A 168 -20.48 10.62 6.97
N GLU A 169 -19.26 10.33 7.42
CA GLU A 169 -17.98 10.70 6.83
C GLU A 169 -17.31 9.57 6.03
N SER A 170 -17.98 8.42 5.83
CA SER A 170 -17.46 7.33 4.99
C SER A 170 -18.03 7.34 3.57
N ILE A 171 -17.16 7.33 2.57
CA ILE A 171 -17.49 7.25 1.15
C ILE A 171 -16.99 5.92 0.59
N GLY A 172 -17.90 5.15 -0.01
CA GLY A 172 -17.60 3.91 -0.70
C GLY A 172 -17.57 4.07 -2.21
N VAL A 173 -16.53 3.58 -2.88
CA VAL A 173 -16.40 3.58 -4.34
C VAL A 173 -16.14 2.15 -4.82
N VAL A 174 -17.09 1.58 -5.55
CA VAL A 174 -16.96 0.24 -6.14
C VAL A 174 -16.29 0.35 -7.50
N THR A 175 -14.97 0.11 -7.58
CA THR A 175 -14.19 0.24 -8.82
C THR A 175 -12.83 -0.45 -8.75
N ASP A 176 -12.13 -0.52 -9.89
CA ASP A 176 -10.72 -0.93 -9.92
C ASP A 176 -9.83 0.11 -9.23
N VAL A 177 -9.02 -0.35 -8.27
CA VAL A 177 -8.15 0.52 -7.46
C VAL A 177 -7.06 1.20 -8.29
N GLY A 178 -6.57 0.55 -9.35
CA GLY A 178 -5.57 1.11 -10.25
C GLY A 178 -6.13 2.28 -11.05
N LEU A 179 -7.34 2.11 -11.60
CA LEU A 179 -8.09 3.14 -12.30
C LEU A 179 -8.40 4.32 -11.37
N PHE A 180 -8.89 4.05 -10.16
CA PHE A 180 -9.16 5.08 -9.16
C PHE A 180 -7.93 5.95 -8.89
N LEU A 181 -6.79 5.33 -8.57
CA LEU A 181 -5.54 6.05 -8.30
C LEU A 181 -5.05 6.84 -9.51
N SER A 182 -5.22 6.31 -10.73
CA SER A 182 -4.87 7.00 -11.97
C SER A 182 -5.65 8.29 -12.14
N LEU A 183 -6.97 8.23 -11.95
CA LEU A 183 -7.84 9.39 -12.06
C LEU A 183 -7.61 10.39 -10.92
N LEU A 184 -7.37 9.91 -9.70
CA LEU A 184 -7.04 10.74 -8.54
C LEU A 184 -5.80 11.60 -8.79
N VAL A 185 -4.69 10.97 -9.21
CA VAL A 185 -3.44 11.68 -9.52
C VAL A 185 -3.62 12.70 -10.65
N LYS A 186 -4.37 12.35 -11.70
CA LYS A 186 -4.70 13.28 -12.79
C LYS A 186 -5.50 14.47 -12.26
N GLN A 187 -6.46 14.24 -11.36
CA GLN A 187 -7.27 15.31 -10.78
C GLN A 187 -6.45 16.21 -9.85
N LEU A 188 -5.59 15.65 -9.01
CA LEU A 188 -4.66 16.42 -8.16
C LEU A 188 -3.73 17.29 -9.00
N SER A 189 -3.24 16.78 -10.14
CA SER A 189 -2.40 17.55 -11.08
C SER A 189 -3.14 18.76 -11.67
N LYS A 190 -4.46 18.64 -11.93
CA LYS A 190 -5.28 19.76 -12.41
C LYS A 190 -5.48 20.82 -11.31
N LEU A 191 -5.74 20.39 -10.08
CA LEU A 191 -5.97 21.30 -8.95
C LEU A 191 -4.72 22.07 -8.53
N THR A 192 -3.54 21.46 -8.68
CA THR A 192 -2.24 22.05 -8.35
C THR A 192 -1.59 22.81 -9.51
N GLY A 193 -2.27 22.94 -10.65
CA GLY A 193 -1.82 23.75 -11.78
C GLY A 193 -0.74 23.14 -12.66
N GLN A 194 -0.37 21.87 -12.49
CA GLN A 194 0.64 21.21 -13.33
C GLN A 194 0.23 21.04 -14.81
N TYR A 195 -1.06 21.22 -15.12
CA TYR A 195 -1.60 21.24 -16.49
C TYR A 195 -1.98 22.65 -17.00
N ALA A 196 -1.57 23.72 -16.31
CA ALA A 196 -1.79 25.10 -16.77
C ALA A 196 -0.77 25.56 -17.83
N GLN A 197 0.16 24.69 -18.24
CA GLN A 197 1.13 24.95 -19.32
C GLN A 197 1.13 23.80 -20.32
N VAL A 198 0.11 23.75 -21.17
CA VAL A 198 0.21 23.21 -22.53
C VAL A 198 -0.53 24.18 -23.46
#